data_AF-A0A1P8U697-F1
#
_entry.id   AF-A0A1P8U697-F1
#
_cell.length_a   1.000
_cell.length_b   1.000
_cell.length_c   1.000
_cell.angle_alpha   90.00
_cell.angle_beta   90.00
_cell.angle_gamma   90.00
#
_symmetry.space_group_name_H-M   'P 1'
#
loop_
_entity.id
_entity.type
_entity.pdbx_description
1 polymer ?
#
loop_
_entity_poly.entity_id
_entity_poly.type
_entity_poly.pdbx_seq_one_letter_code
_entity_poly.pdbx_strand_id
1 'polypeptide(L)'
;MSDRTLPPEALDARAAALRERFGLADDDLPIALILDLARDVANGVARPAAPFSAFAAGLVAGRAGGSPDDVRAAVAAVTELAAGWDDRP
;
A
#
# COMPACT_ATOMS: atom_id res chain seq x y z
N MET A 1 11.56 22.69 10.88
CA MET A 1 10.85 21.40 10.79
C MET A 1 11.45 20.67 9.60
N SER A 2 12.30 19.67 9.84
CA SER A 2 13.04 19.01 8.76
C SER A 2 12.06 18.32 7.83
N ASP A 3 12.07 18.77 6.57
CA ASP A 3 11.41 18.10 5.47
C ASP A 3 12.11 16.76 5.25
N ARG A 4 11.65 15.72 5.95
CA ARG A 4 12.16 14.33 5.86
C ARG A 4 11.58 13.62 4.65
N THR A 5 11.47 14.34 3.53
CA THR A 5 11.01 13.74 2.29
C THR A 5 12.21 13.06 1.66
N LEU A 6 12.31 11.75 1.85
CA LEU A 6 13.28 10.91 1.17
C LEU A 6 13.00 10.98 -0.34
N PRO A 7 14.02 11.11 -1.20
CA PRO A 7 13.81 11.13 -2.63
C PRO A 7 13.30 9.75 -3.10
N PRO A 8 12.63 9.64 -4.27
CA PRO A 8 12.01 8.39 -4.72
C PRO A 8 12.96 7.19 -4.71
N GLU A 9 14.22 7.39 -5.10
CA GLU A 9 15.27 6.37 -5.10
C GLU A 9 15.59 5.81 -3.70
N ALA A 10 15.32 6.58 -2.64
CA ALA A 10 15.48 6.10 -1.28
C ALA A 10 14.34 5.18 -0.84
N LEU A 11 13.17 5.22 -1.50
CA LEU A 11 12.11 4.22 -1.32
C LEU A 11 12.51 2.89 -1.96
N ASP A 12 13.05 2.93 -3.18
CA ASP A 12 13.52 1.72 -3.89
C ASP A 12 14.67 1.04 -3.12
N ALA A 13 15.65 1.82 -2.67
CA ALA A 13 16.74 1.31 -1.83
C ALA A 13 16.24 0.72 -0.50
N ARG A 14 15.23 1.35 0.11
CA ARG A 14 14.60 0.83 1.34
C ARG A 14 13.82 -0.44 1.08
N ALA A 15 13.08 -0.52 -0.03
CA ALA A 15 12.37 -1.73 -0.43
C ALA A 15 13.36 -2.87 -0.69
N ALA A 16 14.46 -2.62 -1.40
CA ALA A 16 15.53 -3.60 -1.61
C ALA A 16 16.11 -4.10 -0.27
N ALA A 17 16.42 -3.20 0.67
CA ALA A 17 16.90 -3.58 2.00
C ALA A 17 15.88 -4.41 2.80
N LEU A 18 14.59 -4.11 2.68
CA LEU A 18 13.53 -4.91 3.31
C LEU A 18 13.41 -6.30 2.65
N ARG A 19 13.47 -6.37 1.33
CA ARG A 19 13.44 -7.64 0.58
C ARG A 19 14.59 -8.54 0.97
N GLU A 20 15.81 -8.02 0.99
CA GLU A 20 17.00 -8.74 1.43
C GLU A 20 16.84 -9.21 2.89
N ARG A 21 16.39 -8.34 3.79
CA ARG A 21 16.26 -8.66 5.21
C ARG A 21 15.24 -9.76 5.50
N PHE A 22 14.14 -9.78 4.74
CA PHE A 22 13.01 -10.68 4.99
C PHE A 22 12.90 -11.83 3.98
N GLY A 23 13.83 -11.94 3.02
CA GLY A 23 13.83 -12.99 2.00
C GLY A 23 12.66 -12.88 1.01
N LEU A 24 12.26 -11.65 0.68
CA LEU A 24 11.14 -11.38 -0.24
C LEU A 24 11.64 -11.28 -1.69
N ALA A 25 10.81 -11.71 -2.62
CA ALA A 25 11.01 -11.48 -4.04
C ALA A 25 10.69 -10.02 -4.42
N ASP A 26 11.08 -9.62 -5.65
CA ASP A 26 10.80 -8.27 -6.14
C ASP A 26 9.30 -7.97 -6.24
N ASP A 27 8.50 -8.97 -6.57
CA ASP A 27 7.04 -8.84 -6.71
C ASP A 27 6.27 -8.87 -5.38
N ASP A 28 6.91 -9.24 -4.27
CA ASP A 28 6.28 -9.31 -2.96
C ASP A 28 6.02 -7.91 -2.35
N LEU A 29 6.77 -6.90 -2.81
CA LEU A 29 6.57 -5.50 -2.41
C LEU A 29 6.28 -4.65 -3.66
N PRO A 30 5.05 -4.67 -4.19
CA PRO A 30 4.67 -3.89 -5.36
C PRO A 30 4.49 -2.42 -4.97
N ILE A 31 5.60 -1.66 -5.01
CA ILE A 31 5.68 -0.26 -4.53
C ILE A 31 4.61 0.62 -5.21
N ALA A 32 4.53 0.57 -6.55
CA ALA A 32 3.59 1.40 -7.30
C ALA A 32 2.14 1.15 -6.85
N LEU A 33 1.73 -0.12 -6.76
CA LEU A 33 0.40 -0.52 -6.31
C LEU A 33 0.08 0.00 -4.90
N ILE A 34 1.02 -0.10 -3.96
CA ILE A 34 0.84 0.37 -2.58
C ILE A 34 0.71 1.90 -2.54
N LEU A 35 1.52 2.62 -3.33
CA LEU A 35 1.48 4.07 -3.40
C LEU A 35 0.21 4.58 -4.08
N ASP A 36 -0.29 3.87 -5.08
CA ASP A 36 -1.55 4.20 -5.76
C ASP A 36 -2.74 3.99 -4.81
N LEU A 37 -2.78 2.87 -4.07
CA LEU A 37 -3.78 2.68 -3.01
C LEU A 37 -3.74 3.83 -1.98
N ALA A 38 -2.55 4.19 -1.50
CA ALA A 38 -2.41 5.26 -0.53
C ALA A 38 -2.87 6.62 -1.09
N ARG A 39 -2.59 6.90 -2.37
CA ARG A 39 -3.06 8.09 -3.07
C ARG A 39 -4.58 8.12 -3.15
N ASP A 40 -5.19 7.04 -3.64
CA ASP A 40 -6.64 6.97 -3.87
C ASP A 40 -7.40 7.16 -2.55
N VAL A 41 -6.99 6.46 -1.50
CA VAL A 41 -7.59 6.59 -0.16
C VAL A 41 -7.36 7.97 0.45
N ALA A 42 -6.16 8.56 0.27
CA ALA A 42 -5.88 9.89 0.79
C ALA A 42 -6.74 10.97 0.13
N ASN A 43 -7.08 10.77 -1.15
CA ASN A 43 -7.89 11.70 -1.94
C ASN A 43 -9.39 11.50 -1.72
N GLY A 44 -9.87 10.25 -1.70
CA GLY A 44 -11.31 9.92 -1.66
C GLY A 44 -11.88 9.56 -0.29
N VAL A 45 -11.04 9.53 0.76
CA VAL A 45 -11.52 9.29 2.14
C VAL A 45 -10.99 10.37 3.06
N ALA A 46 -9.69 10.29 3.38
CA ALA A 46 -8.96 11.28 4.16
C ALA A 46 -7.47 10.91 4.19
N ARG A 47 -6.59 11.90 4.30
CA ARG A 47 -5.13 11.65 4.41
C ARG A 47 -4.74 10.64 5.52
N PRO A 48 -5.34 10.65 6.73
CA PRO A 48 -5.01 9.65 7.76
C PRO A 48 -5.49 8.23 7.44
N ALA A 49 -6.46 8.06 6.52
CA ALA A 49 -7.01 6.75 6.15
C ALA A 49 -6.06 5.94 5.26
N ALA A 50 -5.12 6.59 4.56
CA ALA A 50 -4.17 5.94 3.66
C ALA A 50 -3.29 4.87 4.34
N PRO A 51 -2.51 5.18 5.41
CA PRO A 51 -1.70 4.17 6.08
C PRO A 51 -2.54 3.07 6.74
N PHE A 52 -3.74 3.40 7.23
CA PHE A 52 -4.67 2.42 7.81
C PHE A 52 -5.15 1.41 6.75
N SER A 53 -5.52 1.91 5.56
CA SER A 53 -6.01 1.09 4.46
C SER A 53 -4.93 0.22 3.85
N ALA A 54 -3.70 0.75 3.73
CA ALA A 54 -2.54 -0.03 3.30
C ALA A 54 -2.22 -1.18 4.27
N PHE A 55 -2.27 -0.92 5.59
CA PHE A 55 -2.12 -1.97 6.60
C PHE A 55 -3.23 -3.03 6.50
N ALA A 56 -4.48 -2.60 6.34
CA ALA A 56 -5.61 -3.52 6.21
C ALA A 56 -5.48 -4.41 4.95
N ALA A 57 -5.12 -3.83 3.80
CA ALA A 57 -4.88 -4.58 2.57
C ALA A 57 -3.78 -5.64 2.76
N GLY A 58 -2.65 -5.25 3.38
CA GLY A 58 -1.56 -6.20 3.68
C GLY A 58 -1.99 -7.32 4.64
N LEU A 59 -2.78 -7.01 5.67
CA LEU A 59 -3.29 -8.01 6.61
C LEU A 59 -4.26 -9.00 5.94
N VAL A 60 -5.12 -8.51 5.06
CA VAL A 60 -6.06 -9.36 4.29
C VAL A 60 -5.29 -10.26 3.32
N ALA A 61 -4.36 -9.70 2.55
CA ALA A 61 -3.53 -10.48 1.63
C ALA A 61 -2.72 -11.56 2.35
N GLY A 62 -2.08 -11.22 3.48
CA GLY A 62 -1.32 -12.17 4.29
C GLY A 62 -2.18 -13.31 4.87
N ARG A 63 -3.46 -13.05 5.16
CA ARG A 63 -4.43 -14.08 5.59
C ARG A 63 -4.91 -14.98 4.44
N ALA A 64 -4.87 -14.49 3.21
CA ALA A 64 -5.29 -15.24 2.02
C ALA A 64 -4.20 -16.17 1.46
N GLY A 65 -2.94 -15.98 1.87
CA GLY A 65 -1.80 -16.78 1.41
C GLY A 65 -0.56 -15.95 1.14
N GLY A 66 -0.73 -14.63 0.98
CA GLY A 66 0.36 -13.68 0.78
C GLY A 66 0.96 -13.73 -0.62
N SER A 67 0.29 -14.35 -1.60
CA SER A 67 0.75 -14.31 -2.99
C SER A 67 0.61 -12.90 -3.58
N PRO A 68 1.35 -12.57 -4.65
CA PRO A 68 1.16 -11.31 -5.36
C PRO A 68 -0.27 -11.09 -5.87
N ASP A 69 -1.00 -12.17 -6.20
CA ASP A 69 -2.41 -12.09 -6.57
C ASP A 69 -3.31 -11.76 -5.37
N ASP A 70 -3.03 -12.31 -4.19
CA ASP A 70 -3.75 -11.95 -2.95
C ASP A 70 -3.56 -10.48 -2.60
N VAL A 71 -2.36 -9.95 -2.81
CA VAL A 71 -2.07 -8.51 -2.63
C VAL A 71 -2.88 -7.68 -3.61
N ARG A 72 -2.88 -8.03 -4.90
CA ARG A 72 -3.67 -7.32 -5.92
C ARG A 72 -5.16 -7.34 -5.60
N ALA A 73 -5.69 -8.50 -5.22
CA ALA A 73 -7.10 -8.65 -4.86
C ALA A 73 -7.47 -7.83 -3.62
N ALA A 74 -6.64 -7.87 -2.57
CA ALA A 74 -6.86 -7.09 -1.36
C ALA A 74 -6.80 -5.58 -1.61
N VAL A 75 -5.84 -5.11 -2.41
CA VAL A 75 -5.73 -3.69 -2.78
C VAL A 75 -6.96 -3.26 -3.57
N ALA A 76 -7.37 -4.02 -4.58
CA ALA A 76 -8.56 -3.72 -5.38
C ALA A 76 -9.82 -3.59 -4.49
N ALA A 77 -10.05 -4.55 -3.59
CA ALA A 77 -11.20 -4.51 -2.69
C ALA A 77 -11.19 -3.29 -1.74
N VAL A 78 -10.01 -2.90 -1.24
CA VAL A 78 -9.88 -1.71 -0.38
C VAL A 78 -10.09 -0.42 -1.17
N THR A 79 -9.57 -0.33 -2.39
CA THR A 79 -9.80 0.82 -3.28
C THR A 79 -11.28 0.97 -3.65
N GLU A 80 -11.96 -0.13 -4.00
CA GLU A 80 -13.41 -0.15 -4.27
C GLU A 80 -14.21 0.32 -3.05
N LEU A 81 -13.86 -0.18 -1.86
CA LEU A 81 -14.49 0.25 -0.62
C LEU A 81 -14.30 1.75 -0.40
N ALA A 82 -13.08 2.26 -0.60
CA ALA A 82 -12.71 3.67 -0.44
C ALA A 82 -13.48 4.58 -1.41
N ALA A 83 -13.63 4.19 -2.67
CA ALA A 83 -14.42 4.93 -3.66
C ALA A 83 -15.88 5.12 -3.23
N GLY A 84 -16.45 4.15 -2.50
CA GLY A 84 -17.79 4.27 -1.93
C GLY A 84 -17.92 5.21 -0.71
N TRP A 85 -16.83 5.79 -0.19
CA TRP A 85 -16.88 6.83 0.86
C TRP A 85 -17.06 8.23 0.29
N ASP A 86 -16.53 8.52 -0.90
CA ASP A 86 -16.70 9.82 -1.57
C ASP A 86 -18.19 10.15 -1.83
N ASP A 87 -19.01 9.10 -2.03
CA ASP A 87 -20.45 9.22 -2.28
C ASP A 87 -21.29 9.37 -0.99
N ARG A 88 -20.69 9.38 0.20
CA ARG A 88 -21.43 9.50 1.46
C ARG A 88 -21.48 10.95 1.96
N PRO A 89 -22.67 11.43 2.38
CA PRO A 89 -22.89 12.82 2.79
C PRO A 89 -22.18 13.19 4.10
#